data_AF-A0A958LKM8-F1
#
_entry.id   AF-A0A958LKM8-F1
#
_cell.length_a   1.000
_cell.length_b   1.000
_cell.length_c   1.000
_cell.angle_alpha   90.00
_cell.angle_beta   90.00
_cell.angle_gamma   90.00
#
_symmetry.space_group_name_H-M   'P 1'
#
loop_
_entity.id
_entity.type
_entity.pdbx_description
1 polymer ?
#
loop_
_entity_poly.entity_id
_entity_poly.type
_entity_poly.pdbx_seq_one_letter_code
_entity_poly.pdbx_strand_id
1 'polypeptide(L)'
;NFIKYRQNNLVSPDVFYFVVQQMIEDSRQRQRELGIMALDATASYRSFILLAQFLQVEPHGSGVRSKANHALDRYTQFPQLGILEAVYHSPEASFIRERALILVSNSALINLAHSKNIENSENQTSSQPNSSDENNTQQANKLYIQRYTTILKGLESMLENPRESSQISQTLQSTIENLKNLLNS
;
A
#
# COMPACT_ATOMS: atom_id res chain seq x y z
N ASN A 1 17.95 19.87 -2.85
CA ASN A 1 17.05 19.00 -2.04
C ASN A 1 17.39 17.56 -2.40
N PHE A 2 17.86 16.76 -1.43
CA PHE A 2 18.37 15.39 -1.62
C PHE A 2 17.34 14.43 -2.26
N ILE A 3 16.06 14.59 -1.93
CA ILE A 3 14.95 13.81 -2.51
C ILE A 3 14.87 14.01 -4.04
N LYS A 4 15.01 15.27 -4.50
CA LYS A 4 14.97 15.58 -5.94
C LYS A 4 16.13 14.93 -6.69
N TYR A 5 17.32 14.83 -6.08
CA TYR A 5 18.45 14.15 -6.69
C TYR A 5 18.19 12.65 -6.85
N ARG A 6 17.54 12.01 -5.87
CA ARG A 6 17.12 10.61 -6.01
C ARG A 6 16.07 10.44 -7.11
N GLN A 7 15.05 11.30 -7.15
CA GLN A 7 13.97 11.23 -8.15
C GLN A 7 14.49 11.42 -9.58
N ASN A 8 15.54 12.22 -9.76
CA ASN A 8 16.19 12.47 -11.05
C ASN A 8 17.37 11.51 -11.34
N ASN A 9 17.54 10.44 -10.56
CA ASN A 9 18.63 9.45 -10.68
C ASN A 9 20.05 10.05 -10.61
N LEU A 10 20.22 11.17 -9.93
CA LEU A 10 21.52 11.83 -9.69
C LEU A 10 22.25 11.27 -8.45
N VAL A 11 21.55 10.49 -7.62
CA VAL A 11 22.11 9.76 -6.47
C VAL A 11 21.64 8.32 -6.57
N SER A 12 22.55 7.37 -6.38
CA SER A 12 22.22 5.95 -6.44
C SER A 12 21.23 5.56 -5.32
N PRO A 13 20.38 4.55 -5.53
CA PRO A 13 19.47 4.07 -4.51
C PRO A 13 20.19 3.68 -3.21
N ASP A 14 21.36 3.04 -3.30
CA ASP A 14 22.10 2.59 -2.10
C ASP A 14 22.60 3.73 -1.24
N VAL A 15 23.18 4.76 -1.84
CA VAL A 15 23.63 5.95 -1.11
C VAL A 15 22.43 6.67 -0.51
N PHE A 16 21.33 6.80 -1.27
CA PHE A 16 20.13 7.46 -0.78
C PHE A 16 19.54 6.73 0.43
N TYR A 17 19.30 5.42 0.33
CA TYR A 17 18.69 4.65 1.42
C TYR A 17 19.62 4.46 2.60
N PHE A 18 20.94 4.41 2.39
CA PHE A 18 21.90 4.44 3.49
C PHE A 18 21.76 5.73 4.31
N VAL A 19 21.76 6.90 3.66
CA VAL A 19 21.60 8.18 4.35
C VAL A 19 20.24 8.28 5.04
N VAL A 20 19.16 7.89 4.36
CA VAL A 20 17.80 7.93 4.94
C VAL A 20 17.69 6.99 6.15
N GLN A 21 18.31 5.81 6.11
CA GLN A 21 18.36 4.91 7.24
C GLN A 21 19.07 5.55 8.45
N GLN A 22 20.22 6.19 8.23
CA GLN A 22 20.90 6.93 9.29
C GLN A 22 20.05 8.06 9.87
N MET A 23 19.21 8.71 9.06
CA MET A 23 18.30 9.76 9.53
C MET A 23 17.17 9.21 10.42
N ILE A 24 16.57 8.06 10.07
CA ILE A 24 15.49 7.46 10.88
C ILE A 24 16.00 6.81 12.16
N GLU A 25 17.27 6.40 12.21
CA GLU A 25 17.93 5.86 13.40
C GLU A 25 18.51 6.96 14.31
N ASP A 26 18.48 8.23 13.88
CA ASP A 26 19.04 9.36 14.64
C ASP A 26 18.23 9.66 15.91
N SER A 27 18.93 10.02 17.00
CA SER A 27 18.30 10.35 18.28
C SER A 27 17.45 11.63 18.22
N ARG A 28 17.76 12.54 17.29
CA ARG A 28 17.05 13.81 17.11
C ARG A 28 15.78 13.59 16.31
N GLN A 29 14.64 13.90 16.92
CA GLN A 29 13.32 13.78 16.29
C GLN A 29 13.26 14.42 14.89
N ARG A 30 13.86 15.60 14.71
CA ARG A 30 13.83 16.31 13.43
C ARG A 30 14.50 15.51 12.30
N GLN A 31 15.57 14.79 12.57
CA GLN A 31 16.23 13.96 11.56
C GLN A 31 15.36 12.76 11.19
N ARG A 32 14.75 12.11 12.18
CA ARG A 32 13.80 11.02 11.93
C ARG A 32 12.63 11.48 11.06
N GLU A 33 12.04 12.63 11.36
CA GLU A 33 10.97 13.23 10.55
C GLU A 33 11.39 13.48 9.10
N LEU A 34 12.60 13.99 8.87
CA LEU A 34 13.12 14.20 7.52
C LEU A 34 13.39 12.86 6.81
N GLY A 35 13.83 11.84 7.53
CA GLY A 35 13.99 10.48 7.00
C GLY A 35 12.64 9.89 6.55
N ILE A 36 11.60 9.99 7.39
CA ILE A 36 10.24 9.58 7.03
C ILE A 36 9.71 10.36 5.81
N MET A 37 9.94 11.67 5.76
CA MET A 37 9.55 12.50 4.61
C MET A 37 10.26 12.07 3.32
N ALA A 38 11.53 11.66 3.41
CA ALA A 38 12.27 11.14 2.27
C ALA A 38 11.67 9.81 1.77
N LEU A 39 11.37 8.87 2.68
CA LEU A 39 10.74 7.59 2.34
C LEU A 39 9.37 7.78 1.67
N ASP A 40 8.55 8.68 2.22
CA ASP A 40 7.24 9.07 1.69
C ASP A 40 7.34 9.65 0.26
N ALA A 41 8.29 10.56 0.04
CA ALA A 41 8.49 11.20 -1.26
C ALA A 41 9.07 10.25 -2.33
N THR A 42 9.60 9.09 -1.92
CA THR A 42 10.19 8.08 -2.82
C THR A 42 9.56 6.71 -2.58
N ALA A 43 8.24 6.59 -2.76
CA ALA A 43 7.52 5.33 -2.63
C ALA A 43 8.19 4.22 -3.46
N SER A 44 8.58 3.15 -2.77
CA SER A 44 9.27 1.98 -3.35
C SER A 44 9.17 0.78 -2.41
N TYR A 45 9.59 -0.39 -2.88
CA TYR A 45 9.74 -1.59 -2.04
C TYR A 45 10.64 -1.35 -0.81
N ARG A 46 11.80 -0.71 -1.01
CA ARG A 46 12.75 -0.43 0.08
C ARG A 46 12.22 0.62 1.05
N SER A 47 11.49 1.62 0.55
CA SER A 47 10.86 2.62 1.40
C SER A 47 9.79 2.00 2.30
N PHE A 48 9.01 1.06 1.76
CA PHE A 48 8.00 0.34 2.53
C PHE A 48 8.63 -0.45 3.68
N ILE A 49 9.69 -1.21 3.40
CA ILE A 49 10.41 -2.00 4.40
C ILE A 49 10.93 -1.12 5.54
N LEU A 50 11.61 -0.03 5.20
CA LEU A 50 12.17 0.89 6.19
C LEU A 50 11.07 1.54 7.05
N LEU A 51 9.93 1.92 6.45
CA LEU A 51 8.78 2.43 7.19
C LEU A 51 8.19 1.37 8.13
N ALA A 52 8.02 0.13 7.66
CA ALA A 52 7.47 -0.96 8.46
C ALA A 52 8.40 -1.33 9.64
N GLN A 53 9.70 -1.38 9.40
CA GLN A 53 10.73 -1.61 10.43
C GLN A 53 10.76 -0.47 11.45
N PHE A 54 10.71 0.78 10.99
CA PHE A 54 10.64 1.95 11.87
C PHE A 54 9.45 1.88 12.82
N LEU A 55 8.28 1.44 12.34
CA LEU A 55 7.08 1.29 13.17
C LEU A 55 7.15 0.15 14.20
N GLN A 56 8.12 -0.77 14.12
CA GLN A 56 8.32 -1.76 15.18
C GLN A 56 9.01 -1.16 16.41
N VAL A 57 9.87 -0.17 16.20
CA VAL A 57 10.73 0.38 17.26
C VAL A 57 10.26 1.74 17.77
N GLU A 58 9.59 2.54 16.93
CA GLU A 58 9.15 3.88 17.32
C GLU A 58 7.96 3.81 18.30
N PRO A 59 8.00 4.50 19.45
CA PRO A 59 6.96 4.44 20.47
C PRO A 59 5.55 4.77 19.93
N HIS A 60 4.56 4.04 20.43
CA HIS A 60 3.15 4.34 20.16
C HIS A 60 2.81 5.77 20.62
N GLY A 61 2.02 6.49 19.82
CA GLY A 61 1.62 7.87 20.09
C GLY A 61 2.65 8.94 19.70
N SER A 62 3.86 8.58 19.25
CA SER A 62 4.82 9.59 18.81
C SER A 62 4.37 10.29 17.51
N GLY A 63 4.68 11.58 17.40
CA GLY A 63 4.37 12.35 16.19
C GLY A 63 5.08 11.80 14.94
N VAL A 64 6.27 11.24 15.09
CA VAL A 64 7.03 10.63 13.98
C VAL A 64 6.36 9.32 13.53
N ARG A 65 5.84 8.52 14.46
CA ARG A 65 5.05 7.32 14.16
C ARG A 65 3.82 7.66 13.34
N SER A 66 3.10 8.73 13.69
CA SER A 66 1.94 9.20 12.92
C SER A 66 2.32 9.56 11.48
N LYS A 67 3.44 10.27 11.26
CA LYS A 67 3.95 10.56 9.92
C LYS A 67 4.32 9.31 9.14
N ALA A 68 4.93 8.31 9.79
CA ALA A 68 5.30 7.05 9.15
C ALA A 68 4.07 6.22 8.75
N ASN A 69 3.02 6.19 9.59
CA ASN A 69 1.74 5.59 9.22
C ASN A 69 1.12 6.29 8.01
N HIS A 70 1.07 7.63 8.00
CA HIS A 70 0.56 8.39 6.87
C HIS A 70 1.34 8.11 5.57
N ALA A 71 2.67 7.96 5.65
CA ALA A 71 3.48 7.57 4.51
C ALA A 71 3.13 6.16 3.98
N LEU A 72 2.85 5.21 4.89
CA LEU A 72 2.38 3.87 4.50
C LEU A 72 0.97 3.88 3.91
N ASP A 73 0.08 4.76 4.36
CA ASP A 73 -1.28 4.86 3.82
C ASP A 73 -1.27 5.20 2.32
N ARG A 74 -0.23 5.87 1.80
CA ARG A 74 -0.10 6.11 0.35
C ARG A 74 0.07 4.83 -0.47
N TYR A 75 0.51 3.74 0.15
CA TYR A 75 0.60 2.45 -0.54
C TYR A 75 -0.78 1.81 -0.77
N THR A 76 -1.86 2.32 -0.17
CA THR A 76 -3.23 1.89 -0.50
C THR A 76 -3.76 2.52 -1.79
N GLN A 77 -2.97 3.35 -2.46
CA GLN A 77 -3.33 3.91 -3.76
C GLN A 77 -3.12 2.84 -4.83
N PHE A 78 -4.04 2.78 -5.81
CA PHE A 78 -4.02 1.78 -6.88
C PHE A 78 -2.65 1.62 -7.59
N PRO A 79 -1.89 2.68 -7.92
CA PRO A 79 -0.58 2.54 -8.57
C PRO A 79 0.48 1.83 -7.72
N GLN A 80 0.30 1.76 -6.40
CA GLN A 80 1.28 1.18 -5.46
C GLN A 80 1.01 -0.29 -5.13
N LEU A 81 -0.08 -0.87 -5.63
CA LEU A 81 -0.43 -2.28 -5.38
C LEU A 81 0.69 -3.26 -5.78
N GLY A 82 1.39 -2.97 -6.89
CA GLY A 82 2.53 -3.79 -7.32
C GLY A 82 3.66 -3.85 -6.29
N ILE A 83 3.85 -2.80 -5.49
CA ILE A 83 4.84 -2.83 -4.40
C ILE A 83 4.35 -3.69 -3.24
N LEU A 84 3.08 -3.55 -2.85
CA LEU A 84 2.50 -4.39 -1.79
C LEU A 84 2.60 -5.87 -2.15
N GLU A 85 2.29 -6.21 -3.41
CA GLU A 85 2.45 -7.55 -3.98
C GLU A 85 3.87 -8.07 -3.88
N ALA A 86 4.86 -7.26 -4.28
CA ALA A 86 6.25 -7.64 -4.14
C ALA A 86 6.62 -7.90 -2.67
N VAL A 87 6.12 -7.08 -1.74
CA VAL A 87 6.43 -7.24 -0.31
C VAL A 87 5.80 -8.50 0.28
N TYR A 88 4.50 -8.77 0.09
CA TYR A 88 3.92 -9.94 0.76
C TYR A 88 4.38 -11.29 0.16
N HIS A 89 4.89 -11.31 -1.07
CA HIS A 89 5.55 -12.50 -1.67
C HIS A 89 7.05 -12.62 -1.34
N SER A 90 7.66 -11.58 -0.79
CA SER A 90 9.10 -11.55 -0.51
C SER A 90 9.49 -12.42 0.70
N PRO A 91 10.78 -12.75 0.87
CA PRO A 91 11.28 -13.43 2.07
C PRO A 91 11.47 -12.49 3.27
N GLU A 92 10.81 -11.32 3.30
CA GLU A 92 10.90 -10.37 4.41
C GLU A 92 10.26 -10.93 5.69
N ALA A 93 10.57 -10.30 6.82
CA ALA A 93 10.03 -10.69 8.12
C ALA A 93 8.50 -10.70 8.12
N SER A 94 7.89 -11.63 8.86
CA SER A 94 6.44 -11.86 8.89
C SER A 94 5.64 -10.59 9.13
N PHE A 95 6.05 -9.75 10.08
CA PHE A 95 5.34 -8.50 10.40
C PHE A 95 5.32 -7.48 9.23
N ILE A 96 6.34 -7.49 8.36
CA ILE A 96 6.41 -6.62 7.18
C ILE A 96 5.41 -7.11 6.14
N ARG A 97 5.41 -8.43 5.90
CA ARG A 97 4.49 -9.10 4.97
C ARG A 97 3.04 -8.97 5.42
N GLU A 98 2.76 -9.16 6.72
CA GLU A 98 1.45 -8.94 7.33
C GLU A 98 0.96 -7.51 7.13
N ARG A 99 1.84 -6.52 7.33
CA ARG A 99 1.49 -5.11 7.11
C ARG A 99 1.16 -4.84 5.64
N ALA A 100 1.87 -5.45 4.70
CA ALA A 100 1.53 -5.34 3.29
C ALA A 100 0.16 -5.95 2.97
N LEU A 101 -0.16 -7.13 3.51
CA LEU A 101 -1.48 -7.76 3.36
C LEU A 101 -2.62 -6.89 3.90
N ILE A 102 -2.44 -6.30 5.09
CA ILE A 102 -3.42 -5.36 5.67
C ILE A 102 -3.64 -4.17 4.74
N LEU A 103 -2.57 -3.61 4.17
CA LEU A 103 -2.68 -2.47 3.26
C LEU A 103 -3.30 -2.86 1.90
N VAL A 104 -3.16 -4.09 1.44
CA VAL A 104 -3.91 -4.61 0.29
C VAL A 104 -5.40 -4.61 0.58
N SER A 105 -5.81 -5.09 1.76
CA SER A 105 -7.22 -5.07 2.17
C SER A 105 -7.77 -3.63 2.26
N ASN A 106 -7.01 -2.70 2.86
CA ASN A 106 -7.40 -1.29 2.93
C ASN A 106 -7.47 -0.63 1.54
N SER A 107 -6.53 -0.97 0.66
CA SER A 107 -6.53 -0.54 -0.74
C SER A 107 -7.81 -1.00 -1.44
N ALA A 108 -8.19 -2.27 -1.28
CA ALA A 108 -9.40 -2.81 -1.86
C ALA A 108 -10.64 -2.08 -1.33
N LEU A 109 -10.73 -1.85 -0.01
CA LEU A 109 -11.82 -1.10 0.60
C LEU A 109 -11.97 0.29 -0.02
N ILE A 110 -10.87 1.04 -0.16
CA ILE A 110 -10.90 2.39 -0.71
C ILE A 110 -11.32 2.35 -2.19
N ASN A 111 -10.61 1.57 -3.01
CA ASN A 111 -10.75 1.64 -4.46
C ASN A 111 -12.00 0.91 -4.99
N LEU A 112 -12.46 -0.17 -4.34
CA LEU A 112 -13.69 -0.89 -4.72
C LEU A 112 -14.96 -0.27 -4.10
N ALA A 113 -14.89 0.41 -2.96
CA ALA A 113 -16.05 1.16 -2.46
C ALA A 113 -16.32 2.41 -3.32
N HIS A 114 -15.26 3.07 -3.80
CA HIS A 114 -15.40 4.21 -4.72
C HIS A 114 -16.08 3.79 -6.03
N SER A 115 -15.78 2.61 -6.58
CA SER A 115 -16.44 2.13 -7.79
C SER A 115 -17.95 1.93 -7.60
N LYS A 116 -18.38 1.42 -6.44
CA LYS A 116 -19.79 1.10 -6.16
C LYS A 116 -20.67 2.30 -5.85
N ASN A 117 -20.12 3.31 -5.15
CA ASN A 117 -20.88 4.52 -4.85
C ASN A 117 -21.24 5.33 -6.11
N ILE A 118 -20.45 5.18 -7.17
CA ILE A 118 -20.73 5.81 -8.47
C ILE A 118 -21.90 5.10 -9.17
N GLU A 119 -21.91 3.76 -9.21
CA GLU A 119 -23.00 2.97 -9.80
C GLU A 119 -24.37 3.23 -9.12
N ASN A 120 -24.39 3.45 -7.80
CA ASN A 120 -25.62 3.76 -7.07
C ASN A 120 -26.13 5.19 -7.27
N SER A 121 -25.25 6.15 -7.57
CA SER A 121 -25.62 7.55 -7.81
C SER A 121 -26.21 7.75 -9.21
N GLU A 122 -25.77 6.96 -10.19
CA GLU A 122 -26.27 6.97 -11.58
C GLU A 122 -27.73 6.48 -11.69
N ASN A 123 -28.20 5.67 -10.74
CA ASN A 123 -29.59 5.20 -10.70
C ASN A 123 -30.61 6.21 -10.12
N GLN A 124 -30.18 7.40 -9.66
CA GLN A 124 -31.07 8.38 -9.01
C GLN A 124 -31.15 9.76 -9.66
N THR A 125 -30.34 10.08 -10.68
CA THR A 125 -30.41 11.38 -11.38
C THR A 125 -30.70 11.23 -12.87
N SER A 126 -31.97 11.46 -13.23
CA SER A 126 -32.40 11.75 -14.59
C SER A 126 -31.94 13.17 -14.98
N SER A 127 -30.68 13.30 -15.39
CA SER A 127 -30.14 14.48 -16.07
C SER A 127 -28.97 14.02 -16.93
N GLN A 128 -29.03 14.28 -18.24
CA GLN A 128 -28.08 13.82 -19.26
C GLN A 128 -26.61 13.94 -18.84
N PRO A 129 -25.85 12.84 -18.79
CA PRO A 129 -24.40 12.90 -18.63
C PRO A 129 -23.73 13.07 -19.99
N ASN A 130 -22.61 13.80 -20.01
CA ASN A 130 -21.71 13.81 -21.17
C ASN A 130 -21.15 12.39 -21.36
N SER A 131 -21.39 11.78 -22.51
CA SER A 131 -21.02 10.40 -22.86
C SER A 131 -19.52 10.06 -22.74
N SER A 132 -18.66 11.05 -22.53
CA SER A 132 -17.22 10.88 -22.34
C SER A 132 -16.84 10.50 -20.91
N ASP A 133 -17.60 10.93 -19.89
CA ASP A 133 -17.22 10.75 -18.48
C ASP A 133 -17.72 9.40 -17.92
N GLU A 134 -18.86 8.90 -18.41
CA GLU A 134 -19.40 7.57 -18.09
C GLU A 134 -18.45 6.46 -18.56
N ASN A 135 -17.92 6.57 -19.78
CA ASN A 135 -17.00 5.58 -20.36
C ASN A 135 -15.70 5.48 -19.56
N ASN A 136 -15.16 6.61 -19.09
CA ASN A 136 -13.92 6.64 -18.32
C ASN A 136 -14.09 5.99 -16.93
N THR A 137 -15.24 6.19 -16.31
CA THR A 137 -15.52 5.70 -14.95
C THR A 137 -15.81 4.20 -14.93
N GLN A 138 -16.61 3.72 -15.87
CA GLN A 138 -16.85 2.27 -16.04
C GLN A 138 -15.55 1.52 -16.38
N GLN A 139 -14.68 2.13 -17.19
CA GLN A 139 -13.38 1.55 -17.52
C GLN A 139 -12.45 1.48 -16.30
N ALA A 140 -12.42 2.52 -15.45
CA ALA A 140 -11.66 2.51 -14.20
C ALA A 140 -12.17 1.44 -13.22
N ASN A 141 -13.49 1.31 -13.05
CA ASN A 141 -14.10 0.27 -12.21
C ASN A 141 -13.70 -1.13 -12.67
N LYS A 142 -13.78 -1.40 -13.98
CA LYS A 142 -13.38 -2.67 -14.55
C LYS A 142 -11.90 -2.98 -14.29
N LEU A 143 -11.02 -1.98 -14.39
CA LEU A 143 -9.59 -2.13 -14.09
C LEU A 143 -9.34 -2.46 -12.60
N TYR A 144 -10.08 -1.82 -11.68
CA TYR A 144 -9.99 -2.12 -10.26
C TYR A 144 -10.43 -3.56 -9.96
N ILE A 145 -11.62 -3.96 -10.42
CA ILE A 145 -12.14 -5.32 -10.23
C ILE A 145 -11.16 -6.35 -10.80
N GLN A 146 -10.65 -6.13 -12.02
CA GLN A 146 -9.69 -7.04 -12.64
C GLN A 146 -8.41 -7.16 -11.81
N ARG A 147 -7.84 -6.05 -11.36
CA ARG A 147 -6.59 -6.05 -10.58
C ARG A 147 -6.77 -6.77 -9.24
N TYR A 148 -7.82 -6.48 -8.50
CA TYR A 148 -8.08 -7.16 -7.21
C TYR A 148 -8.47 -8.62 -7.37
N THR A 149 -9.11 -9.01 -8.48
CA THR A 149 -9.34 -10.42 -8.83
C THR A 149 -8.02 -11.16 -9.05
N THR A 150 -7.07 -10.56 -9.76
CA THR A 150 -5.72 -11.13 -9.94
C THR A 150 -4.99 -11.27 -8.60
N ILE A 151 -5.05 -10.25 -7.74
CA ILE A 151 -4.45 -10.29 -6.41
C ILE A 151 -5.06 -11.42 -5.58
N LEU A 152 -6.39 -11.53 -5.55
CA LEU A 152 -7.11 -12.59 -4.81
C LEU A 152 -6.62 -13.99 -5.21
N LYS A 153 -6.53 -14.27 -6.51
CA LYS A 153 -6.02 -15.57 -7.00
C LYS A 153 -4.58 -15.84 -6.54
N GLY A 154 -3.73 -14.81 -6.52
CA GLY A 154 -2.36 -14.93 -6.01
C GLY A 154 -2.32 -15.25 -4.52
N LEU A 155 -3.17 -14.59 -3.73
CA LEU A 155 -3.29 -14.84 -2.28
C LEU A 155 -3.83 -16.24 -1.98
N GLU A 156 -4.83 -16.73 -2.73
CA GLU A 156 -5.36 -18.08 -2.59
C GLU A 156 -4.27 -19.14 -2.87
N SER A 157 -3.49 -18.96 -3.95
CA SER A 157 -2.36 -19.84 -4.25
C SER A 157 -1.28 -19.82 -3.17
N MET A 158 -1.04 -18.66 -2.55
CA MET A 158 -0.11 -18.53 -1.43
C MET A 158 -0.60 -19.29 -0.18
N LEU A 159 -1.92 -19.29 0.09
CA LEU A 159 -2.50 -20.00 1.24
C LEU A 159 -2.36 -21.52 1.12
N GLU A 160 -2.38 -22.05 -0.10
CA GLU A 160 -2.16 -23.47 -0.38
C GLU A 160 -0.71 -23.92 -0.14
N ASN A 161 0.23 -22.97 0.08
CA ASN A 161 1.64 -23.28 0.30
C ASN A 161 1.93 -23.49 1.80
N PRO A 162 2.34 -24.71 2.23
CA PRO A 162 2.49 -25.07 3.64
C PRO A 162 3.70 -24.43 4.36
N ARG A 163 4.43 -23.52 3.71
CA ARG A 163 5.65 -22.89 4.25
C ARG A 163 5.40 -21.62 5.07
N GLU A 164 4.17 -21.15 5.14
CA GLU A 164 3.85 -19.90 5.84
C GLU A 164 3.70 -20.10 7.35
N SER A 165 4.21 -19.15 8.14
CA SER A 165 4.00 -19.12 9.59
C SER A 165 2.52 -18.90 9.92
N SER A 166 2.02 -19.47 11.02
CA SER A 166 0.60 -19.40 11.41
C SER A 166 0.02 -17.99 11.46
N GLN A 167 0.83 -17.00 11.86
CA GLN A 167 0.41 -15.59 11.97
C GLN A 167 0.19 -14.94 10.59
N ILE A 168 1.07 -15.20 9.61
CA ILE A 168 0.87 -14.78 8.22
C ILE A 168 -0.35 -15.48 7.64
N SER A 169 -0.55 -16.77 7.91
CA SER A 169 -1.70 -17.53 7.41
C SER A 169 -3.04 -16.93 7.87
N GLN A 170 -3.16 -16.48 9.12
CA GLN A 170 -4.38 -15.82 9.62
C GLN A 170 -4.63 -14.48 8.93
N THR A 171 -3.59 -13.64 8.81
CA THR A 171 -3.71 -12.34 8.13
C THR A 171 -4.04 -12.52 6.64
N LEU A 172 -3.45 -13.53 6.00
CA LEU A 172 -3.72 -13.91 4.62
C LEU A 172 -5.17 -14.34 4.43
N GLN A 173 -5.69 -15.25 5.28
CA GLN A 173 -7.08 -15.68 5.25
C GLN A 173 -8.05 -14.51 5.42
N SER A 174 -7.82 -13.65 6.42
CA SER A 174 -8.64 -12.45 6.63
C SER A 174 -8.63 -11.53 5.39
N THR A 175 -7.45 -11.34 4.77
CA THR A 175 -7.30 -10.53 3.55
C THR A 175 -8.06 -11.13 2.37
N ILE A 176 -8.00 -12.45 2.18
CA ILE A 176 -8.73 -13.19 1.15
C ILE A 176 -10.24 -13.02 1.34
N GLU A 177 -10.75 -13.24 2.55
CA GLU A 177 -12.18 -13.12 2.84
C GLU A 177 -12.68 -11.68 2.65
N ASN A 178 -11.91 -10.67 3.07
CA ASN A 178 -12.24 -9.27 2.82
C ASN A 178 -12.32 -8.96 1.32
N LEU A 179 -11.36 -9.45 0.52
CA LEU A 179 -11.38 -9.26 -0.93
C LEU A 179 -12.56 -9.96 -1.58
N LYS A 180 -12.89 -11.20 -1.19
CA LYS A 180 -14.06 -11.94 -1.69
C LYS A 180 -15.35 -11.17 -1.41
N ASN A 181 -15.53 -10.71 -0.17
CA ASN A 181 -16.71 -9.94 0.23
C ASN A 181 -16.83 -8.66 -0.59
N LEU A 182 -15.72 -7.95 -0.84
CA LEU A 182 -15.73 -6.71 -1.63
C LEU A 182 -15.93 -6.94 -3.13
N LEU A 183 -15.49 -8.06 -3.68
CA LEU A 183 -15.67 -8.38 -5.10
C LEU A 183 -17.05 -8.96 -5.42
N ASN A 184 -17.70 -9.59 -4.43
CA ASN A 184 -19.02 -10.21 -4.60
C ASN A 184 -20.20 -9.35 -4.11
N SER A 185 -19.95 -8.30 -3.34
CA SER A 185 -20.96 -7.29 -2.98
C SER A 185 -21.25 -6.33 -4.12
#